data_AF-A0A315AQU5-F1
#
_entry.id   AF-A0A315AQU5-F1
#
_cell.length_a   1.000
_cell.length_b   1.000
_cell.length_c   1.000
_cell.angle_alpha   90.00
_cell.angle_beta   90.00
_cell.angle_gamma   90.00
#
_symmetry.space_group_name_H-M   'P 1'
#
loop_
_entity.id
_entity.type
_entity.pdbx_description
1 polymer ?
#
loop_
_entity_poly.entity_id
_entity_poly.type
_entity_poly.pdbx_seq_one_letter_code
_entity_poly.pdbx_strand_id
1 'polypeptide(L)'
;MTDVKRVEDGLMQRYIDMGDKTYAKAVAVVYGGGSGGGTTAATTTSVVTLYSVTTAFPGADVNDTLSETTILNISSGEIQSTIWTNVTKDTPLASVPLGANISQQASNPLTNAQLRASPVPVLISNATPDVEFLVTTYKATAAATGYAVNDLLQQIDAFSTSSSAAPAWIATTWRNVTQKTTLSSAPATGNLTPLSQTASAITMAAATDGTQRTKITDGSNNASLLDGGAGAIGLVVSSGPAVFLSSANNSTATQLAAAATFTGVIETCFSQPAIQVNLVADQLMTLTVNQYIDAAGLKKSGTSSWIIAAGAGFDMCLPVAGNYFNVTLKNNGSATTTTLQLDTTFGTMAPVDTFGNQPVSIGNQVHGASNAVHVGGTSQVQVVPTVTSASAYAAGNIVGGLLTFANAVQGTVLSGVLESVTLAIKSTQTASFKLYLLSAAPATTFTDKTAPAIGTLDAAKLLDVVTLSGADSGLGANTTLYVADNIGKSLVLAGTSLFGVLVTTGTPTFTTTSDVIVTVSVLKD
;
A
#
# COMPACT_ATOMS: atom_id res chain seq x y z
N MET A 1 -49.92 -23.59 59.08
CA MET A 1 -50.67 -24.39 58.09
C MET A 1 -50.33 -25.84 58.34
N THR A 2 -51.34 -26.59 58.73
CA THR A 2 -51.27 -27.96 59.24
C THR A 2 -51.00 -28.91 58.09
N ASP A 3 -49.89 -29.62 58.12
CA ASP A 3 -49.49 -30.59 57.08
C ASP A 3 -50.32 -31.87 57.27
N VAL A 4 -51.50 -31.93 56.63
CA VAL A 4 -52.38 -33.11 56.68
C VAL A 4 -51.91 -34.11 55.64
N LYS A 5 -51.12 -35.09 56.08
CA LYS A 5 -50.82 -36.29 55.30
C LYS A 5 -52.04 -37.21 55.30
N ARG A 6 -52.75 -37.31 54.18
CA ARG A 6 -53.62 -38.46 53.90
C ARG A 6 -52.90 -39.38 52.92
N VAL A 7 -52.61 -40.60 53.37
CA VAL A 7 -52.05 -41.70 52.58
C VAL A 7 -53.20 -42.65 52.29
N GLU A 8 -53.74 -42.58 51.08
CA GLU A 8 -54.48 -43.68 50.46
C GLU A 8 -53.99 -43.77 49.00
N ASP A 9 -53.56 -44.97 48.61
CA ASP A 9 -53.07 -45.36 47.27
C ASP A 9 -51.77 -44.73 46.73
N GLY A 10 -50.73 -44.65 47.58
CA GLY A 10 -49.33 -44.67 47.11
C GLY A 10 -48.83 -43.48 46.27
N LEU A 11 -49.65 -42.44 46.06
CA LEU A 11 -49.29 -41.23 45.32
C LEU A 11 -49.32 -40.03 46.26
N MET A 12 -48.14 -39.47 46.57
CA MET A 12 -48.03 -38.22 47.33
C MET A 12 -48.32 -37.02 46.41
N GLN A 13 -49.52 -36.46 46.46
CA GLN A 13 -49.81 -35.16 45.87
C GLN A 13 -49.54 -34.05 46.89
N ARG A 14 -48.57 -33.16 46.59
CA ARG A 14 -48.41 -31.89 47.30
C ARG A 14 -49.36 -30.87 46.68
N TYR A 15 -50.40 -30.48 47.43
CA TYR A 15 -51.23 -29.35 47.08
C TYR A 15 -50.46 -28.05 47.38
N ILE A 16 -50.24 -27.20 46.37
CA ILE A 16 -49.87 -25.81 46.60
C ILE A 16 -51.19 -25.03 46.68
N ASP A 17 -51.58 -24.64 47.89
CA ASP A 17 -52.70 -23.73 48.11
C ASP A 17 -52.30 -22.33 47.60
N MET A 18 -52.83 -21.95 46.43
CA MET A 18 -52.74 -20.61 45.88
C MET A 18 -54.13 -20.00 45.93
N GLY A 19 -54.38 -19.22 46.99
CA GLY A 19 -55.67 -18.60 47.29
C GLY A 19 -56.46 -18.10 46.07
N ASP A 20 -57.73 -18.50 46.06
CA ASP A 20 -58.89 -17.90 45.41
C ASP A 20 -58.95 -17.79 43.88
N LYS A 21 -58.01 -18.39 43.12
CA LYS A 21 -58.16 -18.51 41.65
C LYS A 21 -57.58 -19.80 41.09
N THR A 22 -58.41 -20.84 40.99
CA THR A 22 -58.09 -22.12 40.36
C THR A 22 -57.91 -21.92 38.85
N TYR A 23 -56.67 -21.75 38.39
CA TYR A 23 -56.31 -21.87 36.97
C TYR A 23 -55.47 -23.13 36.79
N ALA A 24 -55.90 -24.00 35.88
CA ALA A 24 -55.23 -25.25 35.54
C ALA A 24 -53.77 -24.98 35.15
N LYS A 25 -52.86 -25.27 36.09
CA LYS A 25 -51.44 -25.41 35.79
C LYS A 25 -51.23 -26.87 35.42
N ALA A 26 -50.86 -27.15 34.17
CA ALA A 26 -50.24 -28.41 33.82
C ALA A 26 -48.90 -28.49 34.57
N VAL A 27 -48.93 -28.96 35.82
CA VAL A 27 -47.73 -29.28 36.57
C VAL A 27 -47.28 -30.64 36.06
N ALA A 28 -46.23 -30.65 35.23
CA ALA A 28 -45.45 -31.85 35.04
C ALA A 28 -44.83 -32.22 36.39
N VAL A 29 -45.48 -33.11 37.14
CA VAL A 29 -44.90 -33.69 38.35
C VAL A 29 -43.85 -34.68 37.89
N VAL A 30 -42.59 -34.23 37.84
CA VAL A 30 -41.44 -35.13 37.65
C VAL A 30 -41.21 -35.86 38.97
N TYR A 31 -41.54 -37.15 39.03
CA TYR A 31 -41.06 -38.02 40.09
C TYR A 31 -39.58 -38.31 39.82
N GLY A 32 -38.69 -37.65 40.57
CA GLY A 32 -37.27 -37.99 40.59
C GLY A 32 -37.08 -39.34 41.31
N GLY A 33 -37.00 -40.42 40.55
CA GLY A 33 -36.56 -41.72 41.03
C GLY A 33 -35.03 -41.77 41.09
N GLY A 34 -34.49 -42.14 42.26
CA GLY A 34 -33.06 -42.33 42.48
C GLY A 34 -32.43 -43.35 41.52
N SER A 35 -31.12 -43.18 41.35
CA SER A 35 -30.20 -43.95 40.51
C SER A 35 -30.39 -45.48 40.58
N GLY A 36 -30.66 -46.10 39.43
CA GLY A 36 -30.45 -47.54 39.22
C GLY A 36 -31.32 -48.16 38.13
N GLY A 37 -30.73 -48.48 36.99
CA GLY A 37 -31.30 -49.41 36.00
C GLY A 37 -32.27 -48.78 35.00
N GLY A 38 -32.02 -49.01 33.71
CA GLY A 38 -32.83 -48.49 32.61
C GLY A 38 -34.29 -48.95 32.67
N THR A 39 -35.15 -48.04 33.13
CA THR A 39 -36.58 -48.05 32.81
C THR A 39 -36.92 -46.66 32.30
N THR A 40 -37.41 -46.57 31.07
CA THR A 40 -37.93 -45.35 30.44
C THR A 40 -38.86 -44.66 31.43
N ALA A 41 -38.55 -43.43 31.82
CA ALA A 41 -39.42 -42.64 32.68
C ALA A 41 -40.82 -42.61 32.03
N ALA A 42 -41.82 -43.17 32.70
CA ALA A 42 -43.20 -43.08 32.23
C ALA A 42 -43.62 -41.61 32.37
N THR A 43 -43.43 -40.86 31.29
CA THR A 43 -43.90 -39.50 31.15
C THR A 43 -45.40 -39.55 30.99
N THR A 44 -46.15 -39.28 32.06
CA THR A 44 -47.60 -39.07 31.97
C THR A 44 -47.92 -37.58 31.96
N THR A 45 -49.00 -37.20 31.27
CA THR A 45 -49.55 -35.84 31.30
C THR A 45 -51.03 -35.88 31.59
N SER A 46 -51.57 -34.82 32.19
CA SER A 46 -52.99 -34.68 32.47
C SER A 46 -53.61 -33.60 31.59
N VAL A 47 -54.67 -33.94 30.88
CA VAL A 47 -55.52 -32.99 30.16
C VAL A 47 -56.79 -32.79 30.98
N VAL A 48 -57.15 -31.53 31.23
CA VAL A 48 -58.31 -31.16 32.02
C VAL A 48 -59.33 -30.45 31.13
N THR A 49 -60.56 -30.97 31.09
CA THR A 49 -61.69 -30.37 30.39
C THR A 49 -62.77 -29.95 31.39
N LEU A 50 -63.28 -28.73 31.28
CA LEU A 50 -64.34 -28.22 32.16
C LEU A 50 -65.73 -28.31 31.53
N TYR A 51 -66.71 -28.65 32.35
CA TYR A 51 -68.11 -28.77 31.96
C TYR A 51 -69.01 -28.02 32.94
N SER A 52 -70.07 -27.38 32.43
CA SER A 52 -71.16 -26.86 33.24
C SER A 52 -72.27 -27.90 33.33
N VAL A 53 -72.80 -28.13 34.53
CA VAL A 53 -73.96 -28.99 34.73
C VAL A 53 -75.22 -28.27 34.27
N THR A 54 -75.88 -28.82 33.25
CA THR A 54 -77.13 -28.29 32.68
C THR A 54 -78.36 -28.92 33.30
N THR A 55 -78.23 -30.10 33.92
CA THR A 55 -79.30 -30.80 34.63
C THR A 55 -78.71 -31.51 35.84
N ALA A 56 -79.30 -31.31 37.04
CA ALA A 56 -78.79 -31.90 38.28
C ALA A 56 -78.82 -33.43 38.26
N PHE A 57 -77.83 -34.06 38.88
CA PHE A 57 -77.71 -35.51 39.04
C PHE A 57 -76.96 -35.85 40.34
N PRO A 58 -76.97 -37.11 40.82
CA PRO A 58 -76.27 -37.47 42.05
C PRO A 58 -74.78 -37.07 42.00
N GLY A 59 -74.38 -36.15 42.88
CA GLY A 59 -73.01 -35.60 42.94
C GLY A 59 -72.83 -34.22 42.32
N ALA A 60 -73.83 -33.66 41.60
CA ALA A 60 -73.73 -32.31 41.04
C ALA A 60 -75.10 -31.62 40.81
N ASP A 61 -75.16 -30.32 41.11
CA ASP A 61 -76.34 -29.47 40.92
C ASP A 61 -76.21 -28.63 39.64
N VAL A 62 -77.34 -28.09 39.15
CA VAL A 62 -77.33 -27.19 37.98
C VAL A 62 -76.43 -25.99 38.27
N ASN A 63 -75.58 -25.63 37.30
CA ASN A 63 -74.52 -24.61 37.37
C ASN A 63 -73.26 -25.00 38.16
N ASP A 64 -73.17 -26.22 38.71
CA ASP A 64 -71.87 -26.72 39.18
C ASP A 64 -70.89 -26.85 37.99
N THR A 65 -69.60 -26.67 38.28
CA THR A 65 -68.51 -26.89 37.32
C THR A 65 -67.87 -28.25 37.59
N LEU A 66 -67.82 -29.10 36.57
CA LEU A 66 -67.14 -30.39 36.61
C LEU A 66 -65.82 -30.32 35.85
N SER A 67 -64.86 -31.13 36.30
CA SER A 67 -63.58 -31.36 35.64
C SER A 67 -63.47 -32.82 35.23
N GLU A 68 -63.24 -33.05 33.95
CA GLU A 68 -62.76 -34.32 33.41
C GLU A 68 -61.24 -34.24 33.31
N THR A 69 -60.53 -35.02 34.12
CA THR A 69 -59.07 -35.13 34.07
C THR A 69 -58.70 -36.45 33.42
N THR A 70 -58.19 -36.37 32.19
CA THR A 70 -57.68 -37.53 31.46
C THR A 70 -56.17 -37.60 31.63
N ILE A 71 -55.67 -38.73 32.13
CA ILE A 71 -54.24 -39.02 32.26
C ILE A 71 -53.81 -39.81 31.03
N LEU A 72 -52.87 -39.25 30.26
CA LEU A 72 -52.32 -39.89 29.06
C LEU A 72 -50.89 -40.34 29.30
N ASN A 73 -50.53 -41.48 28.72
CA ASN A 73 -49.15 -41.87 28.55
C ASN A 73 -48.55 -41.08 27.39
N ILE A 74 -47.54 -40.24 27.64
CA ILE A 74 -46.89 -39.40 26.61
C ILE A 74 -46.18 -40.27 25.56
N SER A 75 -45.77 -41.48 25.92
CA SER A 75 -45.00 -42.37 25.03
C SER A 75 -45.90 -43.18 24.09
N SER A 76 -47.10 -43.59 24.50
CA SER A 76 -48.01 -44.39 23.65
C SER A 76 -49.22 -43.59 23.12
N GLY A 77 -49.51 -42.43 23.70
CA GLY A 77 -50.72 -41.66 23.39
C GLY A 77 -52.02 -42.28 23.94
N GLU A 78 -51.92 -43.40 24.67
CA GLU A 78 -53.09 -44.07 25.26
C GLU A 78 -53.57 -43.34 26.52
N ILE A 79 -54.89 -43.33 26.70
CA ILE A 79 -55.54 -42.87 27.93
C ILE A 79 -55.35 -43.95 28.99
N GLN A 80 -54.71 -43.61 30.09
CA GLN A 80 -54.51 -44.51 31.23
C GLN A 80 -55.65 -44.46 32.23
N SER A 81 -56.22 -43.27 32.45
CA SER A 81 -57.31 -43.08 33.39
C SER A 81 -58.07 -41.79 33.10
N THR A 82 -59.35 -41.78 33.41
CA THR A 82 -60.19 -40.58 33.39
C THR A 82 -60.87 -40.44 34.73
N ILE A 83 -60.74 -39.27 35.35
CA ILE A 83 -61.32 -38.94 36.66
C ILE A 83 -62.26 -37.78 36.49
N TRP A 84 -63.45 -37.90 37.06
CA TRP A 84 -64.45 -36.83 37.08
C TRP A 84 -64.58 -36.26 38.49
N THR A 85 -64.50 -34.94 38.61
CA THR A 85 -64.61 -34.23 39.89
C THR A 85 -65.58 -33.07 39.76
N ASN A 86 -66.46 -32.90 40.75
CA ASN A 86 -67.21 -31.67 40.91
C ASN A 86 -66.30 -30.62 41.54
N VAL A 87 -65.80 -29.68 40.73
CA VAL A 87 -64.84 -28.65 41.13
C VAL A 87 -65.50 -27.67 42.11
N THR A 88 -66.79 -27.38 41.93
CA THR A 88 -67.52 -26.47 42.80
C THR A 88 -67.66 -27.00 44.22
N LYS A 89 -67.71 -28.33 44.37
CA LYS A 89 -67.88 -29.01 45.67
C LYS A 89 -66.61 -29.69 46.18
N ASP A 90 -65.54 -29.70 45.39
CA ASP A 90 -64.29 -30.40 45.64
C ASP A 90 -64.48 -31.90 45.99
N THR A 91 -65.37 -32.56 45.27
CA THR A 91 -65.69 -33.98 45.48
C THR A 91 -65.59 -34.80 44.20
N PRO A 92 -64.97 -36.00 44.24
CA PRO A 92 -64.93 -36.89 43.07
C PRO A 92 -66.32 -37.44 42.77
N LEU A 93 -66.63 -37.57 41.49
CA LEU A 93 -67.85 -38.22 41.03
C LEU A 93 -67.64 -39.73 40.98
N ALA A 94 -68.60 -40.48 41.50
CA ALA A 94 -68.53 -41.94 41.56
C ALA A 94 -68.70 -42.60 40.17
N SER A 95 -69.18 -41.86 39.17
CA SER A 95 -69.39 -42.35 37.81
C SER A 95 -69.26 -41.22 36.79
N VAL A 96 -69.08 -41.62 35.51
CA VAL A 96 -69.02 -40.69 34.39
C VAL A 96 -70.40 -40.03 34.18
N PRO A 97 -70.49 -38.68 34.12
CA PRO A 97 -71.74 -37.99 33.83
C PRO A 97 -72.30 -38.33 32.44
N LEU A 98 -73.63 -38.38 32.33
CA LEU A 98 -74.29 -38.50 31.02
C LEU A 98 -74.12 -37.20 30.24
N GLY A 99 -73.74 -37.28 28.96
CA GLY A 99 -73.52 -36.12 28.11
C GLY A 99 -74.73 -35.18 27.92
N ALA A 100 -75.95 -35.64 28.22
CA ALA A 100 -77.15 -34.80 28.22
C ALA A 100 -77.24 -33.86 29.43
N ASN A 101 -76.56 -34.19 30.54
CA ASN A 101 -76.64 -33.45 31.81
C ASN A 101 -75.53 -32.40 31.96
N ILE A 102 -74.60 -32.35 31.01
CA ILE A 102 -73.42 -31.51 31.04
C ILE A 102 -73.23 -30.83 29.69
N SER A 103 -72.68 -29.62 29.72
CA SER A 103 -72.26 -28.89 28.51
C SER A 103 -70.81 -28.49 28.68
N GLN A 104 -69.98 -28.75 27.66
CA GLN A 104 -68.57 -28.37 27.70
C GLN A 104 -68.45 -26.84 27.78
N GLN A 105 -67.68 -26.34 28.75
CA GLN A 105 -67.38 -24.92 28.80
C GLN A 105 -66.46 -24.56 27.64
N ALA A 106 -66.75 -23.45 26.96
CA ALA A 106 -65.87 -22.94 25.91
C ALA A 106 -64.49 -22.67 26.52
N SER A 107 -63.46 -23.30 25.96
CA SER A 107 -62.07 -23.02 26.34
C SER A 107 -61.76 -21.57 25.97
N ASN A 108 -61.70 -20.69 26.96
CA ASN A 108 -61.28 -19.31 26.74
C ASN A 108 -59.87 -19.33 26.11
N PRO A 109 -59.64 -18.61 25.00
CA PRO A 109 -58.30 -18.55 24.41
C PRO A 109 -57.32 -18.01 25.44
N LEU A 110 -56.17 -18.68 25.57
CA LEU A 110 -55.09 -18.23 26.45
C LEU A 110 -54.70 -16.80 26.07
N THR A 111 -54.67 -15.90 27.05
CA THR A 111 -54.24 -14.51 26.81
C THR A 111 -52.76 -14.48 26.45
N ASN A 112 -52.33 -13.42 25.75
CA ASN A 112 -50.94 -13.26 25.30
C ASN A 112 -49.92 -13.28 26.47
N ALA A 113 -50.36 -12.92 27.68
CA ALA A 113 -49.56 -13.03 28.90
C ALA A 113 -49.41 -14.48 29.39
N GLN A 114 -50.46 -15.31 29.25
CA GLN A 114 -50.45 -16.72 29.63
C GLN A 114 -49.59 -17.57 28.69
N LEU A 115 -49.57 -17.24 27.40
CA LEU A 115 -48.70 -17.89 26.40
C LEU A 115 -47.20 -17.65 26.67
N ARG A 116 -46.87 -16.59 27.43
CA ARG A 116 -45.50 -16.18 27.77
C ARG A 116 -45.08 -16.56 29.20
N ALA A 117 -46.00 -17.03 30.04
CA ALA A 117 -45.76 -17.26 31.46
C ALA A 117 -45.05 -18.61 31.75
N SER A 118 -44.84 -19.47 30.75
CA SER A 118 -43.96 -20.63 30.85
C SER A 118 -43.33 -20.93 29.49
N PRO A 119 -42.00 -21.17 29.43
CA PRO A 119 -41.36 -21.60 28.20
C PRO A 119 -42.06 -22.86 27.68
N VAL A 120 -42.50 -22.86 26.42
CA VAL A 120 -42.93 -24.09 25.76
C VAL A 120 -41.69 -24.98 25.66
N PRO A 121 -41.64 -26.15 26.31
CA PRO A 121 -40.54 -27.08 26.12
C PRO A 121 -40.65 -27.63 24.70
N VAL A 122 -39.88 -27.06 23.78
CA VAL A 122 -39.63 -27.67 22.48
C VAL A 122 -38.75 -28.89 22.76
N LEU A 123 -39.37 -30.07 22.83
CA LEU A 123 -38.61 -31.32 22.69
C LEU A 123 -38.10 -31.36 21.25
N ILE A 124 -36.86 -30.93 21.05
CA ILE A 124 -36.14 -31.23 19.81
C ILE A 124 -35.81 -32.72 19.87
N SER A 125 -36.70 -33.58 19.36
CA SER A 125 -36.46 -35.03 19.24
C SER A 125 -35.47 -35.37 18.13
N ASN A 126 -34.90 -34.36 17.46
CA ASN A 126 -33.89 -34.51 16.43
C ASN A 126 -32.59 -33.77 16.80
N ALA A 127 -32.19 -33.82 18.07
CA ALA A 127 -30.78 -33.72 18.38
C ALA A 127 -30.10 -34.92 17.71
N THR A 128 -29.66 -34.76 16.47
CA THR A 128 -28.45 -35.48 16.05
C THR A 128 -27.48 -35.26 17.21
N PRO A 129 -26.95 -36.31 17.87
CA PRO A 129 -25.89 -36.09 18.83
C PRO A 129 -24.90 -35.15 18.14
N ASP A 130 -24.42 -34.12 18.81
CA ASP A 130 -23.39 -33.27 18.25
C ASP A 130 -22.21 -34.20 17.97
N VAL A 131 -22.10 -34.65 16.72
CA VAL A 131 -21.16 -35.66 16.26
C VAL A 131 -20.23 -34.93 15.31
N GLU A 132 -19.00 -34.77 15.76
CA GLU A 132 -17.93 -34.25 14.94
C GLU A 132 -17.21 -35.41 14.28
N PHE A 133 -16.90 -35.26 12.98
CA PHE A 133 -16.18 -36.27 12.21
C PHE A 133 -14.79 -35.76 11.87
N LEU A 134 -13.76 -36.52 12.26
CA LEU A 134 -12.40 -36.32 11.77
C LEU A 134 -12.13 -37.30 10.64
N VAL A 135 -11.73 -36.78 9.46
CA VAL A 135 -11.46 -37.61 8.28
C VAL A 135 -9.99 -37.55 7.90
N THR A 136 -9.31 -38.69 7.99
CA THR A 136 -7.93 -38.84 7.52
C THR A 136 -7.89 -39.64 6.24
N THR A 137 -7.26 -39.10 5.20
CA THR A 137 -7.14 -39.76 3.90
C THR A 137 -5.79 -40.43 3.77
N TYR A 138 -5.77 -41.64 3.22
CA TYR A 138 -4.58 -42.46 2.98
C TYR A 138 -4.55 -42.91 1.53
N LYS A 139 -3.34 -43.17 1.03
CA LYS A 139 -3.11 -43.91 -0.21
C LYS A 139 -2.70 -45.34 0.13
N ALA A 140 -3.35 -46.32 -0.47
CA ALA A 140 -2.97 -47.72 -0.32
C ALA A 140 -1.64 -48.01 -1.07
N THR A 141 -0.63 -48.51 -0.37
CA THR A 141 0.67 -48.90 -0.92
C THR A 141 0.76 -50.40 -1.24
N ALA A 142 -0.14 -51.20 -0.69
CA ALA A 142 -0.30 -52.62 -0.98
C ALA A 142 -1.79 -52.95 -1.17
N ALA A 143 -2.11 -54.01 -1.94
CA ALA A 143 -3.48 -54.48 -2.11
C ALA A 143 -3.89 -55.41 -0.96
N ALA A 144 -5.16 -55.35 -0.55
CA ALA A 144 -5.76 -56.32 0.36
C ALA A 144 -7.28 -56.43 0.11
N THR A 145 -7.97 -57.21 0.93
CA THR A 145 -9.43 -57.35 0.83
C THR A 145 -10.11 -55.98 0.99
N GLY A 146 -10.78 -55.52 -0.08
CA GLY A 146 -11.54 -54.27 -0.11
C GLY A 146 -10.80 -53.04 -0.66
N TYR A 147 -9.51 -53.16 -1.03
CA TYR A 147 -8.76 -52.07 -1.67
C TYR A 147 -7.56 -52.56 -2.50
N ALA A 148 -7.27 -51.88 -3.60
CA ALA A 148 -6.12 -52.12 -4.46
C ALA A 148 -4.98 -51.12 -4.20
N VAL A 149 -3.78 -51.42 -4.72
CA VAL A 149 -2.66 -50.46 -4.70
C VAL A 149 -3.07 -49.17 -5.41
N ASN A 150 -2.74 -48.03 -4.80
CA ASN A 150 -3.12 -46.67 -5.18
C ASN A 150 -4.58 -46.24 -4.91
N ASP A 151 -5.41 -47.08 -4.31
CA ASP A 151 -6.74 -46.63 -3.86
C ASP A 151 -6.62 -45.56 -2.76
N LEU A 152 -7.59 -44.64 -2.74
CA LEU A 152 -7.76 -43.63 -1.71
C LEU A 152 -8.68 -44.16 -0.63
N LEU A 153 -8.17 -44.26 0.59
CA LEU A 153 -8.92 -44.74 1.75
C LEU A 153 -9.14 -43.59 2.73
N GLN A 154 -10.31 -43.54 3.34
CA GLN A 154 -10.64 -42.58 4.39
C GLN A 154 -10.89 -43.32 5.70
N GLN A 155 -10.17 -42.91 6.74
CA GLN A 155 -10.51 -43.18 8.12
C GLN A 155 -11.44 -42.05 8.58
N ILE A 156 -12.64 -42.41 9.04
CA ILE A 156 -13.63 -41.46 9.55
C ILE A 156 -13.82 -41.79 11.02
N ASP A 157 -13.26 -40.96 11.89
CA ASP A 157 -13.42 -41.07 13.34
C ASP A 157 -14.57 -40.14 13.77
N ALA A 158 -15.57 -40.70 14.44
CA ALA A 158 -16.73 -39.97 14.95
C ALA A 158 -16.59 -39.74 16.46
N PHE A 159 -16.81 -38.50 16.89
CA PHE A 159 -16.74 -38.09 18.30
C PHE A 159 -18.06 -37.47 18.74
N SER A 160 -18.49 -37.74 19.97
CA SER A 160 -19.60 -37.02 20.60
C SER A 160 -19.08 -35.77 21.29
N THR A 161 -19.70 -34.63 21.04
CA THR A 161 -19.44 -33.34 21.70
C THR A 161 -20.57 -32.94 22.66
N SER A 162 -21.45 -33.89 23.01
CA SER A 162 -22.70 -33.66 23.76
C SER A 162 -22.55 -33.25 25.25
N SER A 163 -21.37 -32.84 25.72
CA SER A 163 -21.21 -32.25 27.05
C SER A 163 -19.97 -31.34 27.11
N SER A 164 -19.93 -30.44 28.10
CA SER A 164 -18.81 -29.54 28.41
C SER A 164 -17.51 -30.25 28.85
N ALA A 165 -17.39 -31.56 28.64
CA ALA A 165 -16.20 -32.36 28.83
C ALA A 165 -15.63 -32.82 27.48
N ALA A 166 -14.34 -33.15 27.44
CA ALA A 166 -13.60 -33.48 26.22
C ALA A 166 -14.33 -34.51 25.31
N PRO A 167 -14.19 -34.38 23.97
CA PRO A 167 -14.93 -35.20 23.00
C PRO A 167 -14.72 -36.70 23.23
N ALA A 168 -15.83 -37.45 23.30
CA ALA A 168 -15.82 -38.90 23.52
C ALA A 168 -15.86 -39.65 22.18
N TRP A 169 -14.92 -40.56 21.94
CA TRP A 169 -14.89 -41.38 20.72
C TRP A 169 -16.12 -42.30 20.63
N ILE A 170 -16.75 -42.35 19.46
CA ILE A 170 -17.94 -43.18 19.18
C ILE A 170 -17.56 -44.39 18.33
N ALA A 171 -16.95 -44.13 17.17
CA ALA A 171 -16.67 -45.17 16.17
C ALA A 171 -15.62 -44.70 15.17
N THR A 172 -14.92 -45.66 14.57
CA THR A 172 -14.05 -45.45 13.41
C THR A 172 -14.58 -46.26 12.23
N THR A 173 -14.83 -45.61 11.11
CA THR A 173 -15.26 -46.27 9.86
C THR A 173 -14.19 -46.08 8.79
N TRP A 174 -13.85 -47.14 8.08
CA TRP A 174 -12.93 -47.08 6.96
C TRP A 174 -13.69 -47.17 5.64
N ARG A 175 -13.38 -46.28 4.70
CA ARG A 175 -14.05 -46.21 3.40
C ARG A 175 -13.05 -46.17 2.27
N ASN A 176 -13.20 -47.03 1.29
CA ASN A 176 -12.48 -46.92 0.03
C ASN A 176 -13.21 -45.90 -0.85
N VAL A 177 -12.66 -44.70 -0.96
CA VAL A 177 -13.25 -43.59 -1.71
C VAL A 177 -13.18 -43.86 -3.21
N THR A 178 -12.08 -44.46 -3.68
CA THR A 178 -11.89 -44.80 -5.09
C THR A 178 -12.95 -45.79 -5.56
N GLN A 179 -13.23 -46.82 -4.76
CA GLN A 179 -14.20 -47.87 -5.09
C GLN A 179 -15.62 -47.60 -4.56
N LYS A 180 -15.81 -46.54 -3.77
CA LYS A 180 -17.07 -46.16 -3.10
C LYS A 180 -17.63 -47.24 -2.16
N THR A 181 -16.77 -48.04 -1.55
CA THR A 181 -17.15 -49.13 -0.65
C THR A 181 -16.74 -48.83 0.79
N THR A 182 -17.46 -49.37 1.76
CA THR A 182 -17.06 -49.37 3.17
C THR A 182 -16.25 -50.63 3.45
N LEU A 183 -15.11 -50.48 4.11
CA LEU A 183 -14.26 -51.59 4.49
C LEU A 183 -14.85 -52.30 5.71
N SER A 184 -14.88 -53.62 5.70
CA SER A 184 -15.39 -54.44 6.81
C SER A 184 -14.43 -54.52 8.00
N SER A 185 -13.18 -54.08 7.82
CA SER A 185 -12.14 -54.04 8.85
C SER A 185 -11.13 -52.92 8.55
N ALA A 186 -10.41 -52.48 9.58
CA ALA A 186 -9.34 -51.49 9.42
C ALA A 186 -8.18 -52.05 8.57
N PRO A 187 -7.64 -51.29 7.60
CA PRO A 187 -6.46 -51.70 6.85
C PRO A 187 -5.22 -51.85 7.75
N ALA A 188 -4.30 -52.74 7.37
CA ALA A 188 -3.02 -52.85 8.05
C ALA A 188 -2.20 -51.57 7.85
N THR A 189 -1.63 -51.02 8.91
CA THR A 189 -0.91 -49.74 8.90
C THR A 189 0.27 -49.72 7.91
N GLY A 190 0.94 -50.86 7.70
CA GLY A 190 2.02 -51.00 6.71
C GLY A 190 1.58 -50.91 5.25
N ASN A 191 0.28 -51.03 4.97
CA ASN A 191 -0.28 -50.95 3.62
C ASN A 191 -0.75 -49.54 3.26
N LEU A 192 -0.54 -48.55 4.13
CA LEU A 192 -1.06 -47.20 3.98
C LEU A 192 0.07 -46.17 4.02
N THR A 193 -0.06 -45.12 3.22
CA THR A 193 0.67 -43.87 3.39
C THR A 193 -0.33 -42.75 3.65
N PRO A 194 -0.24 -42.01 4.77
CA PRO A 194 -1.10 -40.85 5.01
C PRO A 194 -0.95 -39.84 3.88
N LEU A 195 -2.07 -39.39 3.33
CA LEU A 195 -2.11 -38.22 2.47
C LEU A 195 -2.47 -37.05 3.39
N SER A 196 -1.46 -36.27 3.79
CA SER A 196 -1.69 -35.03 4.52
C SER A 196 -2.69 -34.18 3.73
N GLN A 197 -3.91 -34.00 4.24
CA GLN A 197 -4.76 -32.91 3.77
C GLN A 197 -4.03 -31.63 4.12
N THR A 198 -3.60 -30.86 3.12
CA THR A 198 -3.37 -29.43 3.27
C THR A 198 -4.74 -28.75 3.42
N ALA A 199 -5.49 -29.13 4.45
CA ALA A 199 -6.62 -28.36 4.91
C ALA A 199 -6.01 -27.12 5.56
N SER A 200 -6.05 -25.99 4.86
CA SER A 200 -5.92 -24.68 5.49
C SER A 200 -7.06 -24.55 6.50
N ALA A 201 -6.85 -25.06 7.71
CA ALA A 201 -7.78 -24.91 8.80
C ALA A 201 -7.73 -23.44 9.23
N ILE A 202 -8.82 -22.70 9.03
CA ILE A 202 -9.03 -21.44 9.74
C ILE A 202 -9.39 -21.85 11.17
N THR A 203 -8.39 -22.03 12.03
CA THR A 203 -8.65 -22.25 13.45
C THR A 203 -9.05 -20.92 14.07
N MET A 204 -10.35 -20.73 14.32
CA MET A 204 -10.81 -19.65 15.20
C MET A 204 -10.51 -20.06 16.65
N ALA A 205 -9.34 -19.70 17.16
CA ALA A 205 -9.08 -19.83 18.58
C ALA A 205 -10.05 -18.93 19.36
N ALA A 206 -10.67 -19.47 20.41
CA ALA A 206 -11.57 -18.73 21.28
C ALA A 206 -10.90 -17.44 21.78
N ALA A 207 -11.52 -16.29 21.50
CA ALA A 207 -10.96 -14.98 21.82
C ALA A 207 -10.82 -14.82 23.33
N THR A 208 -9.59 -14.68 23.82
CA THR A 208 -9.34 -14.37 25.24
C THR A 208 -9.09 -12.88 25.50
N ASP A 209 -8.89 -12.04 24.47
CA ASP A 209 -8.55 -10.63 24.73
C ASP A 209 -8.78 -9.66 23.55
N GLY A 210 -9.97 -9.69 22.95
CA GLY A 210 -10.45 -8.61 22.05
C GLY A 210 -9.71 -8.40 20.72
N THR A 211 -8.64 -9.14 20.41
CA THR A 211 -7.92 -9.03 19.12
C THR A 211 -8.09 -10.33 18.33
N GLN A 212 -9.00 -10.32 17.35
CA GLN A 212 -9.11 -11.42 16.38
C GLN A 212 -7.96 -11.32 15.39
N ARG A 213 -6.91 -12.13 15.55
CA ARG A 213 -5.95 -12.39 14.47
C ARG A 213 -6.34 -13.69 13.80
N THR A 214 -6.88 -13.61 12.59
CA THR A 214 -7.04 -14.78 11.71
C THR A 214 -5.65 -15.31 11.38
N LYS A 215 -5.22 -16.36 12.06
CA LYS A 215 -3.93 -17.01 11.79
C LYS A 215 -4.14 -17.99 10.63
N ILE A 216 -3.53 -17.72 9.48
CA ILE A 216 -3.40 -18.71 8.41
C ILE A 216 -2.14 -19.52 8.73
N THR A 217 -2.26 -20.81 8.93
CA THR A 217 -1.13 -21.73 9.10
C THR A 217 -1.10 -22.71 7.94
N ASP A 218 0.09 -23.23 7.63
CA ASP A 218 0.19 -24.41 6.77
C ASP A 218 -0.28 -25.68 7.51
N GLY A 219 -0.32 -26.82 6.80
CA GLY A 219 -0.69 -28.12 7.37
C GLY A 219 0.23 -28.64 8.49
N SER A 220 1.31 -27.94 8.82
CA SER A 220 2.22 -28.23 9.95
C SER A 220 2.01 -27.29 11.15
N ASN A 221 0.94 -26.48 11.11
CA ASN A 221 0.59 -25.50 12.12
C ASN A 221 1.66 -24.42 12.37
N ASN A 222 2.56 -24.25 11.39
CA ASN A 222 3.66 -23.31 11.46
C ASN A 222 3.27 -22.02 10.74
N ALA A 223 3.40 -20.88 11.42
CA ALA A 223 3.17 -19.56 10.79
C ALA A 223 4.38 -19.09 9.97
N SER A 224 5.52 -19.78 10.12
CA SER A 224 6.84 -19.35 9.65
C SER A 224 7.00 -19.32 8.12
N LEU A 225 6.09 -19.91 7.35
CA LEU A 225 6.18 -19.97 5.89
C LEU A 225 5.42 -18.85 5.16
N LEU A 226 4.76 -17.94 5.90
CA LEU A 226 4.13 -16.74 5.32
C LEU A 226 5.09 -15.55 5.21
N ASP A 227 6.30 -15.64 5.75
CA ASP A 227 7.30 -14.55 5.78
C ASP A 227 8.69 -15.01 5.29
N GLY A 228 8.75 -16.07 4.47
CA GLY A 228 10.00 -16.77 4.19
C GLY A 228 10.11 -17.39 2.81
N GLY A 229 10.05 -16.56 1.76
CA GLY A 229 10.92 -16.64 0.57
C GLY A 229 11.14 -17.93 -0.24
N ALA A 230 10.47 -19.07 -0.02
CA ALA A 230 10.80 -20.29 -0.78
C ALA A 230 9.64 -21.24 -1.13
N GLY A 231 8.38 -20.89 -0.90
CA GLY A 231 7.21 -21.72 -1.23
C GLY A 231 6.30 -21.06 -2.25
N ALA A 232 5.92 -21.79 -3.30
CA ALA A 232 5.04 -21.31 -4.37
C ALA A 232 3.68 -20.82 -3.83
N ILE A 233 3.34 -19.57 -4.19
CA ILE A 233 2.05 -18.89 -3.95
C ILE A 233 1.81 -18.43 -2.49
N GLY A 234 2.65 -17.50 -2.01
CA GLY A 234 2.29 -16.65 -0.87
C GLY A 234 1.10 -15.75 -1.22
N LEU A 235 0.17 -15.55 -0.30
CA LEU A 235 -0.94 -14.61 -0.44
C LEU A 235 -0.35 -13.19 -0.53
N VAL A 236 -0.46 -12.53 -1.68
CA VAL A 236 0.02 -11.14 -1.84
C VAL A 236 -0.94 -10.21 -1.10
N VAL A 237 -0.62 -9.88 0.15
CA VAL A 237 -1.34 -8.86 0.92
C VAL A 237 -0.73 -7.49 0.62
N SER A 238 -1.55 -6.56 0.12
CA SER A 238 -1.17 -5.16 0.06
C SER A 238 -1.14 -4.61 1.49
N SER A 239 0.04 -4.28 1.99
CA SER A 239 0.24 -3.65 3.29
C SER A 239 -0.18 -2.18 3.21
N GLY A 240 -1.47 -1.87 3.40
CA GLY A 240 -1.90 -0.51 3.74
C GLY A 240 -1.72 -0.25 5.25
N PRO A 241 -1.51 0.98 5.75
CA PRO A 241 -1.32 2.29 5.09
C PRO A 241 0.16 2.75 5.10
N ALA A 242 0.60 3.50 4.08
CA ALA A 242 1.85 4.29 4.03
C ALA A 242 3.05 3.77 4.86
N VAL A 243 3.53 2.56 4.57
CA VAL A 243 4.78 2.05 5.14
C VAL A 243 5.91 2.41 4.19
N PHE A 244 6.86 3.22 4.66
CA PHE A 244 8.16 3.36 4.02
C PHE A 244 8.91 2.04 4.24
N LEU A 245 8.87 1.14 3.25
CA LEU A 245 9.58 -0.14 3.33
C LEU A 245 11.05 0.11 3.02
N SER A 246 11.93 -0.18 3.98
CA SER A 246 13.38 -0.12 3.74
C SER A 246 13.83 -1.31 2.90
N SER A 247 14.50 -1.05 1.79
CA SER A 247 15.06 -2.06 0.90
C SER A 247 16.48 -2.41 1.34
N ALA A 248 16.62 -3.44 2.17
CA ALA A 248 17.95 -3.90 2.59
C ALA A 248 18.79 -4.40 1.39
N ASN A 249 18.16 -4.99 0.37
CA ASN A 249 18.90 -5.52 -0.78
C ASN A 249 19.27 -4.47 -1.83
N ASN A 250 18.71 -3.25 -1.74
CA ASN A 250 19.11 -2.10 -2.57
C ASN A 250 19.75 -0.97 -1.74
N SER A 251 20.19 -1.28 -0.52
CA SER A 251 20.93 -0.37 0.37
C SER A 251 22.32 -0.94 0.66
N THR A 252 23.31 -0.09 0.89
CA THR A 252 24.66 -0.52 1.27
C THR A 252 25.44 0.58 1.99
N ALA A 253 26.20 0.20 3.01
CA ALA A 253 27.28 1.00 3.59
C ALA A 253 28.67 0.39 3.31
N THR A 254 28.72 -0.70 2.53
CA THR A 254 29.97 -1.36 2.15
C THR A 254 30.70 -0.51 1.14
N GLN A 255 31.94 -0.14 1.46
CA GLN A 255 32.75 0.73 0.62
C GLN A 255 33.03 0.10 -0.75
N LEU A 256 32.98 0.91 -1.80
CA LEU A 256 33.23 0.50 -3.17
C LEU A 256 34.63 0.91 -3.60
N ALA A 257 35.43 -0.05 -4.07
CA ALA A 257 36.71 0.23 -4.72
C ALA A 257 36.53 1.10 -5.98
N ALA A 258 37.61 1.74 -6.44
CA ALA A 258 37.59 2.48 -7.70
C ALA A 258 37.07 1.59 -8.85
N ALA A 259 36.19 2.12 -9.69
CA ALA A 259 35.49 1.42 -10.77
C ALA A 259 34.53 0.28 -10.35
N ALA A 260 34.42 -0.07 -9.07
CA ALA A 260 33.52 -1.12 -8.60
C ALA A 260 32.05 -0.70 -8.70
N THR A 261 31.15 -1.69 -8.74
CA THR A 261 29.70 -1.48 -8.82
C THR A 261 28.99 -2.31 -7.77
N PHE A 262 28.19 -1.66 -6.93
CA PHE A 262 27.15 -2.31 -6.15
C PHE A 262 25.95 -2.57 -7.06
N THR A 263 25.44 -3.80 -7.03
CA THR A 263 24.21 -4.19 -7.74
C THR A 263 23.25 -4.76 -6.72
N GLY A 264 22.19 -4.01 -6.43
CA GLY A 264 21.12 -4.48 -5.58
C GLY A 264 20.29 -5.58 -6.25
N VAL A 265 19.57 -6.34 -5.43
CA VAL A 265 18.70 -7.44 -5.89
C VAL A 265 17.39 -6.86 -6.44
N ILE A 266 16.85 -7.50 -7.48
CA ILE A 266 15.53 -7.17 -8.00
C ILE A 266 14.49 -7.56 -6.94
N GLU A 267 13.78 -6.56 -6.43
CA GLU A 267 12.75 -6.71 -5.41
C GLU A 267 11.39 -6.28 -5.93
N THR A 268 10.32 -6.85 -5.36
CA THR A 268 8.95 -6.46 -5.68
C THR A 268 8.59 -5.14 -5.01
N CYS A 269 8.03 -4.22 -5.79
CA CYS A 269 7.38 -3.00 -5.32
C CYS A 269 5.89 -2.99 -5.70
N PHE A 270 5.29 -4.18 -5.88
CA PHE A 270 3.90 -4.33 -6.25
C PHE A 270 2.97 -3.51 -5.33
N SER A 271 2.08 -2.72 -5.94
CA SER A 271 1.14 -1.82 -5.25
C SER A 271 1.80 -0.67 -4.45
N GLN A 272 3.07 -0.34 -4.71
CA GLN A 272 3.74 0.81 -4.11
C GLN A 272 3.85 1.95 -5.13
N PRO A 273 3.55 3.21 -4.75
CA PRO A 273 3.54 4.32 -5.69
C PRO A 273 4.93 4.95 -5.92
N ALA A 274 5.90 4.80 -5.01
CA ALA A 274 7.17 5.50 -5.10
C ALA A 274 8.39 4.74 -4.51
N ILE A 275 9.59 5.13 -4.94
CA ILE A 275 10.91 4.67 -4.48
C ILE A 275 11.73 5.91 -4.08
N GLN A 276 12.22 5.97 -2.84
CA GLN A 276 13.20 6.97 -2.40
C GLN A 276 14.60 6.40 -2.34
N VAL A 277 15.58 7.19 -2.77
CA VAL A 277 17.00 6.85 -2.69
C VAL A 277 17.77 7.98 -2.04
N ASN A 278 18.51 7.66 -0.99
CA ASN A 278 19.40 8.54 -0.26
C ASN A 278 20.84 8.04 -0.44
N LEU A 279 21.75 8.93 -0.85
CA LEU A 279 23.15 8.58 -1.09
C LEU A 279 24.07 9.67 -0.55
N VAL A 280 25.11 9.23 0.16
CA VAL A 280 26.30 10.02 0.47
C VAL A 280 27.53 9.18 0.13
N ALA A 281 28.51 9.76 -0.57
CA ALA A 281 29.78 9.12 -0.86
C ALA A 281 30.87 10.17 -1.10
N ASP A 282 32.12 9.85 -0.76
CA ASP A 282 33.31 10.70 -0.94
C ASP A 282 33.98 10.55 -2.32
N GLN A 283 33.39 9.78 -3.23
CA GLN A 283 33.87 9.62 -4.60
C GLN A 283 32.78 10.00 -5.60
N LEU A 284 33.17 10.24 -6.86
CA LEU A 284 32.23 10.47 -7.95
C LEU A 284 31.43 9.19 -8.20
N MET A 285 30.10 9.23 -8.09
CA MET A 285 29.25 8.06 -8.23
C MET A 285 28.33 8.15 -9.45
N THR A 286 27.99 7.01 -10.03
CA THR A 286 26.82 6.87 -10.93
C THR A 286 25.78 5.99 -10.24
N LEU A 287 24.64 6.59 -9.91
CA LEU A 287 23.47 5.90 -9.35
C LEU A 287 22.48 5.61 -10.47
N THR A 288 21.94 4.39 -10.51
CA THR A 288 20.91 4.00 -11.47
C THR A 288 19.82 3.22 -10.76
N VAL A 289 18.56 3.59 -10.99
CA VAL A 289 17.38 2.85 -10.55
C VAL A 289 16.75 2.21 -11.79
N ASN A 290 16.69 0.88 -11.81
CA ASN A 290 16.03 0.13 -12.88
C ASN A 290 14.68 -0.38 -12.37
N GLN A 291 13.65 -0.31 -13.22
CA GLN A 291 12.32 -0.82 -12.92
C GLN A 291 11.91 -1.85 -13.97
N TYR A 292 11.18 -2.88 -13.54
CA TYR A 292 10.83 -4.06 -14.33
C TYR A 292 9.37 -4.48 -14.14
N ILE A 293 8.81 -5.16 -15.14
CA ILE A 293 7.48 -5.78 -15.08
C ILE A 293 7.58 -7.23 -14.55
N ASP A 294 8.77 -7.82 -14.59
CA ASP A 294 9.05 -9.20 -14.19
C ASP A 294 10.15 -9.31 -13.14
N ALA A 295 10.07 -10.35 -12.29
CA ALA A 295 11.06 -10.62 -11.25
C ALA A 295 12.42 -11.05 -11.79
N ALA A 296 12.48 -11.54 -13.05
CA ALA A 296 13.71 -12.00 -13.68
C ALA A 296 14.56 -10.87 -14.29
N GLY A 297 14.04 -9.63 -14.32
CA GLY A 297 14.75 -8.48 -14.85
C GLY A 297 14.87 -8.44 -16.38
N LEU A 298 14.11 -9.27 -17.11
CA LEU A 298 14.17 -9.34 -18.57
C LEU A 298 13.30 -8.28 -19.25
N LYS A 299 12.26 -7.79 -18.55
CA LYS A 299 11.29 -6.81 -19.06
C LYS A 299 11.41 -5.51 -18.29
N LYS A 300 12.41 -4.71 -18.65
CA LYS A 300 12.65 -3.37 -18.10
C LYS A 300 11.56 -2.40 -18.54
N SER A 301 10.84 -1.79 -17.58
CA SER A 301 9.82 -0.76 -17.83
C SER A 301 10.37 0.65 -17.76
N GLY A 302 11.47 0.87 -17.02
CA GLY A 302 12.06 2.18 -16.84
C GLY A 302 13.49 2.11 -16.32
N THR A 303 14.26 3.17 -16.57
CA THR A 303 15.58 3.36 -15.97
C THR A 303 15.83 4.83 -15.78
N SER A 304 16.35 5.18 -14.62
CA SER A 304 16.75 6.55 -14.28
C SER A 304 18.18 6.52 -13.74
N SER A 305 19.02 7.46 -14.16
CA SER A 305 20.45 7.45 -13.84
C SER A 305 20.98 8.85 -13.58
N TRP A 306 21.84 9.00 -12.58
CA TRP A 306 22.43 10.27 -12.16
C TRP A 306 23.93 10.13 -11.91
N ILE A 307 24.65 11.22 -12.12
CA ILE A 307 26.05 11.37 -11.71
C ILE A 307 26.06 12.25 -10.46
N ILE A 308 26.58 11.72 -9.36
CA ILE A 308 26.70 12.43 -8.07
C ILE A 308 28.16 12.75 -7.84
N ALA A 309 28.46 14.04 -7.64
CA ALA A 309 29.82 14.50 -7.36
C ALA A 309 30.33 13.96 -6.02
N ALA A 310 31.66 13.84 -5.88
CA ALA A 310 32.29 13.42 -4.63
C ALA A 310 31.89 14.34 -3.46
N GLY A 311 31.45 13.76 -2.36
CA GLY A 311 30.99 14.46 -1.15
C GLY A 311 29.61 15.11 -1.28
N ALA A 312 28.96 15.05 -2.45
CA ALA A 312 27.60 15.55 -2.60
C ALA A 312 26.60 14.54 -2.03
N GLY A 313 25.70 15.02 -1.17
CA GLY A 313 24.50 14.25 -0.80
C GLY A 313 23.52 14.19 -1.96
N PHE A 314 22.72 13.12 -1.99
CA PHE A 314 21.64 12.91 -2.94
C PHE A 314 20.42 12.36 -2.20
N ASP A 315 19.25 12.93 -2.47
CA ASP A 315 17.96 12.47 -1.94
C ASP A 315 16.90 12.72 -3.01
N MET A 316 16.19 11.66 -3.41
CA MET A 316 15.13 11.79 -4.39
C MET A 316 14.10 10.68 -4.28
N CYS A 317 12.83 11.03 -4.52
CA CYS A 317 11.71 10.13 -4.53
C CYS A 317 11.09 10.04 -5.94
N LEU A 318 11.05 8.83 -6.49
CA LEU A 318 10.69 8.48 -7.86
C LEU A 318 9.33 7.78 -7.91
N PRO A 319 8.51 8.01 -8.95
CA PRO A 319 7.33 7.18 -9.17
C PRO A 319 7.70 5.75 -9.60
N VAL A 320 6.92 4.79 -9.12
CA VAL A 320 7.01 3.39 -9.54
C VAL A 320 6.27 3.20 -10.87
N ALA A 321 7.00 2.76 -11.90
CA ALA A 321 6.53 2.45 -13.25
C ALA A 321 6.56 0.94 -13.57
N GLY A 322 7.10 0.11 -12.68
CA GLY A 322 7.13 -1.36 -12.78
C GLY A 322 6.55 -2.04 -11.54
N ASN A 323 6.54 -3.37 -11.51
CA ASN A 323 6.20 -4.14 -10.29
C ASN A 323 7.45 -4.56 -9.51
N TYR A 324 8.63 -4.35 -10.09
CA TYR A 324 9.92 -4.71 -9.51
C TYR A 324 10.95 -3.61 -9.77
N PHE A 325 11.97 -3.50 -8.91
CA PHE A 325 13.07 -2.57 -9.12
C PHE A 325 14.39 -3.10 -8.56
N ASN A 326 15.50 -2.53 -9.03
CA ASN A 326 16.78 -2.59 -8.32
C ASN A 326 17.56 -1.28 -8.45
N VAL A 327 18.57 -1.12 -7.60
CA VAL A 327 19.50 0.01 -7.62
C VAL A 327 20.90 -0.49 -7.93
N THR A 328 21.58 0.18 -8.85
CA THR A 328 23.00 -0.04 -9.10
C THR A 328 23.77 1.24 -8.84
N LEU A 329 24.91 1.12 -8.17
CA LEU A 329 25.76 2.25 -7.81
C LEU A 329 27.20 1.95 -8.22
N LYS A 330 27.77 2.76 -9.11
CA LYS A 330 29.13 2.62 -9.60
C LYS A 330 30.02 3.72 -9.05
N ASN A 331 31.18 3.34 -8.51
CA ASN A 331 32.23 4.29 -8.15
C ASN A 331 33.03 4.65 -9.42
N ASN A 332 32.87 5.89 -9.90
CA ASN A 332 33.64 6.44 -11.02
C ASN A 332 34.86 7.25 -10.54
N GLY A 333 35.08 7.36 -9.24
CA GLY A 333 36.28 7.96 -8.65
C GLY A 333 37.52 7.11 -8.85
N SER A 334 38.68 7.73 -8.61
CA SER A 334 39.99 7.09 -8.73
C SER A 334 40.42 6.34 -7.46
N ALA A 335 39.64 6.41 -6.38
CA ALA A 335 39.93 5.77 -5.10
C ALA A 335 38.71 4.99 -4.56
N THR A 336 38.98 4.10 -3.60
CA THR A 336 37.93 3.43 -2.79
C THR A 336 37.18 4.46 -1.96
N THR A 337 35.86 4.31 -1.85
CA THR A 337 35.05 5.17 -0.96
C THR A 337 35.43 4.94 0.51
N THR A 338 35.28 5.97 1.33
CA THR A 338 35.43 5.92 2.79
C THR A 338 34.16 6.30 3.54
N THR A 339 33.21 6.98 2.88
CA THR A 339 31.97 7.46 3.51
C THR A 339 30.70 7.03 2.77
N LEU A 340 30.76 5.94 2.00
CA LEU A 340 29.59 5.47 1.25
C LEU A 340 28.45 5.02 2.18
N GLN A 341 27.28 5.61 1.96
CA GLN A 341 25.99 5.19 2.50
C GLN A 341 24.93 5.36 1.41
N LEU A 342 24.30 4.27 1.01
CA LEU A 342 23.14 4.20 0.13
C LEU A 342 21.99 3.60 0.91
N ASP A 343 20.92 4.34 1.11
CA ASP A 343 19.68 3.87 1.72
C ASP A 343 18.53 4.02 0.72
N THR A 344 17.81 2.92 0.47
CA THR A 344 16.69 2.89 -0.45
C THR A 344 15.43 2.50 0.31
N THR A 345 14.36 3.26 0.12
CA THR A 345 13.02 2.91 0.63
C THR A 345 12.00 2.96 -0.50
N PHE A 346 10.86 2.30 -0.34
CA PHE A 346 9.76 2.37 -1.29
C PHE A 346 8.43 2.26 -0.57
N GLY A 347 7.39 2.94 -1.06
CA GLY A 347 6.15 3.07 -0.31
C GLY A 347 5.26 4.21 -0.76
N THR A 348 4.26 4.54 0.07
CA THR A 348 3.39 5.70 -0.14
C THR A 348 4.13 6.98 0.22
N MET A 349 4.94 7.43 -0.72
CA MET A 349 5.59 8.73 -0.68
C MET A 349 5.02 9.57 -1.81
N ALA A 350 4.75 10.83 -1.55
CA ALA A 350 4.57 11.77 -2.65
C ALA A 350 5.93 11.79 -3.38
N PRO A 351 6.00 11.40 -4.67
CA PRO A 351 7.26 11.48 -5.38
C PRO A 351 7.69 12.95 -5.36
N VAL A 352 8.89 13.22 -4.87
CA VAL A 352 9.42 14.58 -4.70
C VAL A 352 10.89 14.61 -5.03
N ASP A 353 11.32 15.76 -5.50
CA ASP A 353 12.71 16.09 -5.81
C ASP A 353 13.51 16.43 -4.53
N THR A 354 14.81 16.74 -4.65
CA THR A 354 15.66 17.11 -3.50
C THR A 354 15.19 18.41 -2.83
N PHE A 355 14.28 19.16 -3.47
CA PHE A 355 13.65 20.37 -2.98
C PHE A 355 12.20 20.17 -2.51
N GLY A 356 11.67 18.94 -2.51
CA GLY A 356 10.30 18.64 -2.09
C GLY A 356 9.21 18.90 -3.14
N ASN A 357 9.56 19.11 -4.42
CA ASN A 357 8.59 19.34 -5.49
C ASN A 357 8.09 18.02 -6.09
N GLN A 358 6.78 17.89 -6.26
CA GLN A 358 6.15 16.78 -6.99
C GLN A 358 6.73 16.67 -8.42
N PRO A 359 6.84 15.46 -9.03
CA PRO A 359 7.16 15.31 -10.45
C PRO A 359 6.01 15.87 -11.27
N VAL A 360 6.06 17.18 -11.51
CA VAL A 360 5.37 17.79 -12.62
C VAL A 360 6.15 17.40 -13.87
N SER A 361 5.44 16.97 -14.92
CA SER A 361 5.99 16.70 -16.25
C SER A 361 6.55 17.99 -16.86
N ILE A 362 7.65 18.51 -16.33
CA ILE A 362 8.38 19.67 -16.84
C ILE A 362 9.86 19.29 -16.79
N GLY A 363 10.52 19.38 -17.94
CA GLY A 363 11.91 18.98 -18.15
C GLY A 363 12.95 19.85 -17.44
N ASN A 364 12.78 20.14 -16.15
CA ASN A 364 13.69 20.98 -15.39
C ASN A 364 13.80 20.61 -13.91
N GLN A 365 13.99 19.33 -13.59
CA GLN A 365 14.71 18.97 -12.37
C GLN A 365 16.08 18.46 -12.78
N VAL A 366 17.01 19.41 -12.94
CA VAL A 366 18.43 19.09 -13.05
C VAL A 366 19.01 19.12 -11.64
N HIS A 367 18.98 17.99 -10.94
CA HIS A 367 19.85 17.81 -9.78
C HIS A 367 21.27 17.50 -10.29
N GLY A 368 22.20 18.42 -10.06
CA GLY A 368 23.64 18.15 -10.13
C GLY A 368 24.48 19.01 -11.08
N ALA A 369 23.87 19.75 -11.99
CA ALA A 369 24.52 20.83 -12.72
C ALA A 369 23.42 21.73 -13.29
N SER A 370 23.26 22.93 -12.75
CA SER A 370 22.47 23.96 -13.41
C SER A 370 23.09 24.28 -14.78
N ASN A 371 22.84 23.47 -15.80
CA ASN A 371 22.57 24.02 -17.11
C ASN A 371 21.17 24.61 -16.98
N ALA A 372 21.07 25.71 -16.24
CA ALA A 372 20.12 26.73 -16.60
C ALA A 372 20.41 26.99 -18.07
N VAL A 373 19.56 26.45 -18.94
CA VAL A 373 19.55 26.84 -20.33
C VAL A 373 19.10 28.29 -20.28
N HIS A 374 20.06 29.20 -20.12
CA HIS A 374 19.83 30.63 -20.22
C HIS A 374 19.63 30.92 -21.70
N VAL A 375 18.47 30.54 -22.25
CA VAL A 375 18.08 30.91 -23.61
C VAL A 375 17.85 32.42 -23.58
N GLY A 376 18.72 33.19 -24.24
CA GLY A 376 18.58 34.64 -24.37
C GLY A 376 19.20 35.48 -23.24
N GLY A 377 20.32 35.06 -22.66
CA GLY A 377 21.07 35.90 -21.72
C GLY A 377 22.00 36.89 -22.43
N THR A 378 21.93 38.19 -22.13
CA THR A 378 22.88 39.18 -22.66
C THR A 378 24.20 39.15 -21.87
N SER A 379 25.31 39.02 -22.60
CA SER A 379 26.67 39.14 -22.08
C SER A 379 27.25 40.49 -22.43
N GLN A 380 27.62 41.26 -21.41
CA GLN A 380 28.35 42.50 -21.58
C GLN A 380 29.82 42.30 -21.22
N VAL A 381 30.71 42.48 -22.18
CA VAL A 381 32.16 42.26 -22.01
C VAL A 381 32.91 43.55 -22.27
N GLN A 382 33.72 43.96 -21.30
CA GLN A 382 34.51 45.19 -21.34
C GLN A 382 35.99 44.89 -21.52
N VAL A 383 36.66 45.68 -22.36
CA VAL A 383 38.11 45.67 -22.56
C VAL A 383 38.64 47.08 -22.38
N VAL A 384 39.70 47.21 -21.59
CA VAL A 384 40.44 48.47 -21.40
C VAL A 384 41.80 48.31 -22.09
N PRO A 385 41.92 48.64 -23.38
CA PRO A 385 43.19 48.50 -24.06
C PRO A 385 44.24 49.50 -23.55
N THR A 386 45.51 49.13 -23.70
CA THR A 386 46.63 50.04 -23.46
C THR A 386 46.84 50.96 -24.66
N VAL A 387 46.65 52.26 -24.45
CA VAL A 387 46.83 53.31 -25.48
C VAL A 387 48.06 54.17 -25.20
N THR A 388 48.62 54.78 -26.25
CA THR A 388 49.66 55.79 -26.13
C THR A 388 49.07 57.08 -25.54
N SER A 389 49.46 57.42 -24.31
CA SER A 389 49.06 58.65 -23.62
C SER A 389 49.80 59.90 -24.14
N ALA A 390 49.16 61.05 -24.02
CA ALA A 390 49.71 62.39 -24.25
C ALA A 390 50.34 62.59 -25.65
N SER A 391 49.91 61.82 -26.64
CA SER A 391 50.43 61.90 -28.00
C SER A 391 49.31 61.65 -29.02
N ALA A 392 49.11 62.60 -29.93
CA ALA A 392 48.05 62.53 -30.95
C ALA A 392 48.22 61.31 -31.86
N TYR A 393 47.11 60.62 -32.12
CA TYR A 393 47.04 59.56 -33.12
C TYR A 393 46.89 60.19 -34.51
N ALA A 394 47.30 59.48 -35.56
CA ALA A 394 46.97 59.83 -36.93
C ALA A 394 45.64 59.15 -37.32
N ALA A 395 44.93 59.75 -38.29
CA ALA A 395 43.77 59.12 -38.89
C ALA A 395 44.17 57.77 -39.51
N GLY A 396 43.40 56.72 -39.22
CA GLY A 396 43.69 55.35 -39.64
C GLY A 396 44.57 54.57 -38.65
N ASN A 397 45.00 55.14 -37.53
CA ASN A 397 45.77 54.37 -36.54
C ASN A 397 44.87 53.43 -35.72
N ILE A 398 45.41 52.26 -35.38
CA ILE A 398 44.89 51.34 -34.38
C ILE A 398 44.97 52.02 -33.01
N VAL A 399 43.92 51.86 -32.22
CA VAL A 399 43.84 52.29 -30.82
C VAL A 399 43.83 51.04 -29.95
N GLY A 400 44.93 50.79 -29.24
CA GLY A 400 44.94 49.78 -28.19
C GLY A 400 45.37 48.36 -28.56
N GLY A 401 45.71 48.11 -29.84
CA GLY A 401 46.07 46.78 -30.35
C GLY A 401 44.86 45.87 -30.60
N LEU A 402 45.05 44.56 -30.45
CA LEU A 402 43.97 43.55 -30.56
C LEU A 402 43.15 43.49 -29.27
N LEU A 403 41.86 43.76 -29.37
CA LEU A 403 40.89 43.64 -28.29
C LEU A 403 40.37 42.19 -28.22
N THR A 404 40.34 41.61 -27.02
CA THR A 404 39.78 40.27 -26.79
C THR A 404 38.60 40.36 -25.83
N PHE A 405 37.40 40.18 -26.35
CA PHE A 405 36.17 40.10 -25.58
C PHE A 405 35.95 38.64 -25.18
N ALA A 406 36.54 38.25 -24.05
CA ALA A 406 36.49 36.88 -23.55
C ALA A 406 35.05 36.45 -23.23
N ASN A 407 34.71 35.20 -23.57
CA ASN A 407 33.40 34.61 -23.28
C ASN A 407 32.20 35.42 -23.81
N ALA A 408 32.38 36.09 -24.96
CA ALA A 408 31.33 36.82 -25.67
C ALA A 408 30.17 35.90 -26.09
N VAL A 409 30.47 34.67 -26.49
CA VAL A 409 29.49 33.60 -26.75
C VAL A 409 29.74 32.41 -25.82
N GLN A 410 28.76 31.52 -25.69
CA GLN A 410 28.83 30.34 -24.82
C GLN A 410 28.37 29.06 -25.53
N GLY A 411 28.58 27.91 -24.89
CA GLY A 411 28.08 26.61 -25.37
C GLY A 411 28.85 26.01 -26.53
N THR A 412 28.29 24.96 -27.14
CA THR A 412 28.92 24.21 -28.23
C THR A 412 28.65 24.78 -29.61
N VAL A 413 27.62 25.62 -29.76
CA VAL A 413 27.24 26.23 -31.04
C VAL A 413 28.10 27.47 -31.34
N LEU A 414 28.67 28.10 -30.30
CA LEU A 414 29.59 29.24 -30.40
C LEU A 414 29.02 30.43 -31.20
N SER A 415 27.73 30.67 -31.02
CA SER A 415 26.95 31.70 -31.70
C SER A 415 26.26 32.67 -30.74
N GLY A 416 25.82 33.79 -31.30
CA GLY A 416 25.09 34.84 -30.59
C GLY A 416 24.68 35.98 -31.52
N VAL A 417 24.07 37.02 -30.97
CA VAL A 417 23.74 38.25 -31.70
C VAL A 417 24.39 39.45 -31.01
N LEU A 418 25.20 40.22 -31.73
CA LEU A 418 25.73 41.49 -31.26
C LEU A 418 24.60 42.53 -31.21
N GLU A 419 24.30 43.00 -30.01
CA GLU A 419 23.21 43.96 -29.75
C GLU A 419 23.73 45.40 -29.79
N SER A 420 24.86 45.66 -29.11
CA SER A 420 25.45 46.99 -29.03
C SER A 420 26.97 47.00 -28.82
N VAL A 421 27.58 48.14 -29.16
CA VAL A 421 28.97 48.48 -28.86
C VAL A 421 29.01 49.87 -28.23
N THR A 422 29.72 49.98 -27.11
CA THR A 422 29.97 51.25 -26.42
C THR A 422 31.46 51.51 -26.34
N LEU A 423 31.87 52.72 -26.67
CA LEU A 423 33.23 53.21 -26.49
C LEU A 423 33.18 54.41 -25.53
N ALA A 424 33.78 54.25 -24.36
CA ALA A 424 33.93 55.31 -23.37
C ALA A 424 35.39 55.74 -23.30
N ILE A 425 35.62 57.05 -23.33
CA ILE A 425 36.96 57.66 -23.31
C ILE A 425 37.00 58.69 -22.18
N LYS A 426 38.02 58.65 -21.33
CA LYS A 426 38.17 59.53 -20.15
C LYS A 426 38.68 60.95 -20.47
N SER A 427 38.47 61.39 -21.71
CA SER A 427 38.88 62.69 -22.23
C SER A 427 37.95 63.11 -23.35
N THR A 428 37.75 64.41 -23.56
CA THR A 428 36.94 64.91 -24.68
C THR A 428 37.54 64.52 -26.02
N GLN A 429 36.76 63.83 -26.83
CA GLN A 429 37.11 63.45 -28.19
C GLN A 429 36.06 63.94 -29.19
N THR A 430 36.51 64.29 -30.40
CA THR A 430 35.64 64.66 -31.53
C THR A 430 35.85 63.74 -32.74
N ALA A 431 36.89 62.90 -32.71
CA ALA A 431 37.17 61.94 -33.77
C ALA A 431 36.12 60.81 -33.78
N SER A 432 35.84 60.25 -34.96
CA SER A 432 35.06 59.01 -35.07
C SER A 432 35.98 57.79 -35.02
N PHE A 433 35.40 56.62 -34.78
CA PHE A 433 36.11 55.35 -34.69
C PHE A 433 35.40 54.26 -35.50
N LYS A 434 36.16 53.22 -35.87
CA LYS A 434 35.65 51.97 -36.45
C LYS A 434 36.17 50.81 -35.63
N LEU A 435 35.29 49.89 -35.25
CA LEU A 435 35.64 48.63 -34.62
C LEU A 435 35.46 47.49 -35.63
N TYR A 436 36.55 46.92 -36.10
CA TYR A 436 36.53 45.73 -36.95
C TYR A 436 36.46 44.49 -36.06
N LEU A 437 35.49 43.60 -36.31
CA LEU A 437 35.25 42.41 -35.51
C LEU A 437 35.76 41.16 -36.22
N LEU A 438 36.32 40.22 -35.46
CA LEU A 438 36.87 38.96 -35.97
C LEU A 438 36.33 37.74 -35.21
N SER A 439 36.10 36.65 -35.94
CA SER A 439 35.56 35.38 -35.42
C SER A 439 36.58 34.52 -34.66
N ALA A 440 37.87 34.82 -34.81
CA ALA A 440 38.97 34.09 -34.21
C ALA A 440 40.19 35.01 -34.04
N ALA A 441 41.12 34.61 -33.17
CA ALA A 441 42.39 35.32 -33.01
C ALA A 441 43.14 35.35 -34.37
N PRO A 442 43.49 36.53 -34.89
CA PRO A 442 44.29 36.65 -36.09
C PRO A 442 45.75 36.24 -35.82
N ALA A 443 46.45 35.73 -36.84
CA ALA A 443 47.91 35.58 -36.78
C ALA A 443 48.61 36.94 -36.94
N THR A 444 47.95 37.88 -37.62
CA THR A 444 48.34 39.28 -37.76
C THR A 444 48.44 39.94 -36.39
N THR A 445 49.56 40.58 -36.11
CA THR A 445 49.77 41.40 -34.92
C THR A 445 49.23 42.81 -35.13
N PHE A 446 48.38 43.28 -34.22
CA PHE A 446 47.89 44.66 -34.21
C PHE A 446 48.58 45.44 -33.10
N THR A 447 49.29 46.51 -33.47
CA THR A 447 50.05 47.35 -32.53
C THR A 447 49.42 48.72 -32.41
N ASP A 448 49.33 49.23 -31.18
CA ASP A 448 48.82 50.57 -30.91
C ASP A 448 49.56 51.65 -31.73
N LYS A 449 48.83 52.68 -32.16
CA LYS A 449 49.35 53.85 -32.89
C LYS A 449 50.03 53.54 -34.23
N THR A 450 49.72 52.39 -34.84
CA THR A 450 50.17 52.01 -36.19
C THR A 450 48.98 51.83 -37.13
N ALA A 451 49.21 51.84 -38.44
CA ALA A 451 48.16 51.56 -39.42
C ALA A 451 47.78 50.06 -39.40
N PRO A 452 46.49 49.69 -39.47
CA PRO A 452 46.07 48.30 -39.55
C PRO A 452 46.46 47.69 -40.91
N ALA A 453 47.07 46.51 -40.86
CA ALA A 453 47.43 45.72 -42.04
C ALA A 453 47.09 44.25 -41.79
N ILE A 454 45.88 43.83 -42.17
CA ILE A 454 45.43 42.44 -41.99
C ILE A 454 46.09 41.52 -43.02
N GLY A 455 46.65 40.41 -42.57
CA GLY A 455 47.20 39.36 -43.43
C GLY A 455 46.11 38.66 -44.23
N THR A 456 46.46 38.15 -45.41
CA THR A 456 45.50 37.50 -46.33
C THR A 456 44.78 36.29 -45.70
N LEU A 457 45.47 35.52 -44.86
CA LEU A 457 44.89 34.39 -44.14
C LEU A 457 43.89 34.80 -43.04
N ASP A 458 44.03 36.00 -42.50
CA ASP A 458 43.16 36.51 -41.44
C ASP A 458 41.96 37.29 -41.98
N ALA A 459 41.98 37.69 -43.25
CA ALA A 459 40.86 38.41 -43.89
C ALA A 459 39.55 37.62 -43.82
N ALA A 460 39.61 36.28 -43.88
CA ALA A 460 38.44 35.39 -43.75
C ALA A 460 37.84 35.38 -42.33
N LYS A 461 38.54 35.91 -41.33
CA LYS A 461 38.07 36.00 -39.94
C LYS A 461 37.24 37.26 -39.69
N LEU A 462 37.25 38.25 -40.58
CA LEU A 462 36.47 39.48 -40.42
C LEU A 462 34.96 39.19 -40.48
N LEU A 463 34.25 39.64 -39.44
CA LEU A 463 32.80 39.45 -39.31
C LEU A 463 32.01 40.70 -39.68
N ASP A 464 32.45 41.86 -39.19
CA ASP A 464 31.77 43.13 -39.41
C ASP A 464 32.66 44.34 -39.09
N VAL A 465 32.18 45.53 -39.43
CA VAL A 465 32.73 46.82 -39.01
C VAL A 465 31.64 47.69 -38.37
N VAL A 466 31.82 48.00 -37.09
CA VAL A 466 30.92 48.91 -36.36
C VAL A 466 31.50 50.32 -36.42
N THR A 467 30.73 51.27 -36.96
CA THR A 467 31.15 52.68 -37.01
C THR A 467 30.60 53.43 -35.80
N LEU A 468 31.49 54.15 -35.10
CA LEU A 468 31.22 54.91 -33.89
C LEU A 468 31.45 56.40 -34.18
N SER A 469 30.41 57.11 -34.64
CA SER A 469 30.51 58.50 -35.11
C SER A 469 29.86 59.54 -34.20
N GLY A 470 28.94 59.15 -33.31
CA GLY A 470 28.26 60.06 -32.39
C GLY A 470 29.03 60.28 -31.09
N ALA A 471 29.99 61.21 -31.09
CA ALA A 471 30.69 61.61 -29.88
C ALA A 471 29.75 62.42 -28.96
N ASP A 472 29.50 61.94 -27.75
CA ASP A 472 28.77 62.68 -26.71
C ASP A 472 29.69 62.97 -25.52
N SER A 473 29.94 64.26 -25.25
CA SER A 473 30.72 64.72 -24.10
C SER A 473 29.90 65.58 -23.14
N GLY A 474 28.57 65.40 -23.13
CA GLY A 474 27.63 66.21 -22.33
C GLY A 474 27.86 66.15 -20.82
N LEU A 475 28.60 65.16 -20.33
CA LEU A 475 28.98 65.03 -18.91
C LEU A 475 30.29 65.77 -18.55
N GLY A 476 30.92 66.49 -19.50
CA GLY A 476 32.07 67.36 -19.26
C GLY A 476 33.38 66.85 -19.88
N ALA A 477 34.46 67.59 -19.63
CA ALA A 477 35.73 67.47 -20.35
C ALA A 477 36.49 66.13 -20.18
N ASN A 478 36.03 65.28 -19.26
CA ASN A 478 36.70 64.05 -18.86
C ASN A 478 35.95 62.79 -19.31
N THR A 479 34.95 62.93 -20.19
CA THR A 479 34.15 61.80 -20.65
C THR A 479 33.62 62.05 -22.05
N THR A 480 33.98 61.19 -23.00
CA THR A 480 33.28 61.07 -24.28
C THR A 480 32.74 59.65 -24.43
N LEU A 481 31.46 59.55 -24.77
CA LEU A 481 30.76 58.31 -25.03
C LEU A 481 30.41 58.20 -26.51
N TYR A 482 30.60 57.01 -27.08
CA TYR A 482 30.07 56.63 -28.38
C TYR A 482 29.24 55.37 -28.17
N VAL A 483 28.03 55.36 -28.73
CA VAL A 483 27.12 54.22 -28.62
C VAL A 483 26.64 53.83 -30.02
N ALA A 484 26.77 52.55 -30.34
CA ALA A 484 26.12 51.92 -31.48
C ALA A 484 25.20 50.83 -30.94
N ASP A 485 23.90 51.09 -30.95
CA ASP A 485 22.85 50.15 -30.52
C ASP A 485 22.10 49.56 -31.72
N ASN A 486 21.29 48.52 -31.45
CA ASN A 486 20.44 47.87 -32.44
C ASN A 486 21.22 47.36 -33.67
N ILE A 487 22.40 46.78 -33.42
CA ILE A 487 23.28 46.28 -34.48
C ILE A 487 22.67 45.02 -35.13
N GLY A 488 22.17 44.08 -34.32
CA GLY A 488 21.47 42.88 -34.79
C GLY A 488 22.35 41.91 -35.59
N LYS A 489 23.68 41.95 -35.38
CA LYS A 489 24.62 41.14 -36.17
C LYS A 489 24.77 39.75 -35.58
N SER A 490 24.42 38.72 -36.34
CA SER A 490 24.72 37.33 -35.98
C SER A 490 26.24 37.10 -35.93
N LEU A 491 26.68 36.48 -34.84
CA LEU A 491 28.06 36.08 -34.59
C LEU A 491 28.15 34.56 -34.65
N VAL A 492 29.15 34.06 -35.37
CA VAL A 492 29.59 32.66 -35.32
C VAL A 492 31.11 32.68 -35.12
N LEU A 493 31.56 32.19 -33.98
CA LEU A 493 32.94 32.31 -33.52
C LEU A 493 33.64 30.95 -33.54
N ALA A 494 34.96 30.95 -33.70
CA ALA A 494 35.76 29.71 -33.63
C ALA A 494 35.99 29.23 -32.18
N GLY A 495 35.67 30.07 -31.19
CA GLY A 495 35.75 29.79 -29.77
C GLY A 495 34.80 30.73 -29.01
N THR A 496 34.93 30.82 -27.68
CA THR A 496 34.02 31.64 -26.88
C THR A 496 34.29 33.14 -26.95
N SER A 497 35.42 33.56 -27.53
CA SER A 497 35.88 34.95 -27.50
C SER A 497 35.68 35.65 -28.84
N LEU A 498 35.16 36.88 -28.79
CA LEU A 498 35.10 37.79 -29.93
C LEU A 498 36.35 38.65 -29.94
N PHE A 499 36.91 38.91 -31.12
CA PHE A 499 38.11 39.74 -31.26
C PHE A 499 37.78 41.04 -31.99
N GLY A 500 38.47 42.13 -31.66
CA GLY A 500 38.22 43.44 -32.25
C GLY A 500 39.48 44.26 -32.49
N VAL A 501 39.47 45.13 -33.49
CA VAL A 501 40.51 46.12 -33.75
C VAL A 501 39.84 47.49 -33.86
N LEU A 502 40.12 48.37 -32.90
CA LEU A 502 39.61 49.74 -32.89
C LEU A 502 40.53 50.64 -33.70
N VAL A 503 39.99 51.40 -34.64
CA VAL A 503 40.73 52.30 -35.53
C VAL A 503 40.10 53.68 -35.47
N THR A 504 40.90 54.72 -35.25
CA THR A 504 40.41 56.10 -35.29
C THR A 504 40.38 56.63 -36.71
N THR A 505 39.39 57.45 -37.06
CA THR A 505 39.33 58.15 -38.35
C THR A 505 39.81 59.60 -38.27
N GLY A 506 40.23 60.05 -37.09
CA GLY A 506 40.72 61.40 -36.84
C GLY A 506 42.02 61.39 -36.04
N THR A 507 42.30 62.46 -35.30
CA THR A 507 43.54 62.63 -34.53
C THR A 507 43.29 62.76 -33.02
N PRO A 508 42.69 61.76 -32.36
CA PRO A 508 42.44 61.81 -30.93
C PRO A 508 43.75 61.85 -30.15
N THR A 509 43.71 62.46 -28.96
CA THR A 509 44.80 62.43 -27.98
C THR A 509 44.25 61.92 -26.67
N PHE A 510 44.78 60.81 -26.18
CA PHE A 510 44.34 60.21 -24.91
C PHE A 510 45.20 60.74 -23.76
N THR A 511 44.59 60.94 -22.60
CA THR A 511 45.28 61.51 -21.44
C THR A 511 46.07 60.45 -20.68
N THR A 512 45.51 59.24 -20.54
CA THR A 512 46.11 58.14 -19.78
C THR A 512 46.25 56.87 -20.63
N THR A 513 47.06 55.91 -20.19
CA THR A 513 47.24 54.63 -20.91
C THR A 513 46.02 53.70 -20.81
N SER A 514 45.07 54.00 -19.91
CA SER A 514 43.79 53.30 -19.72
C SER A 514 42.60 54.25 -19.94
N ASP A 515 42.74 55.19 -20.87
CA ASP A 515 41.73 56.20 -21.21
C ASP A 515 40.52 55.59 -21.90
N VAL A 516 40.77 54.54 -22.70
CA VAL A 516 39.82 53.95 -23.61
C VAL A 516 39.22 52.70 -23.00
N ILE A 517 37.91 52.57 -23.10
CA ILE A 517 37.13 51.44 -22.63
C ILE A 517 36.17 51.05 -23.74
N VAL A 518 36.26 49.81 -24.23
CA VAL A 518 35.37 49.27 -25.25
C VAL A 518 34.52 48.17 -24.63
N THR A 519 33.21 48.27 -24.78
CA THR A 519 32.24 47.30 -24.28
C THR A 519 31.42 46.77 -25.44
N VAL A 520 31.25 45.45 -25.51
CA VAL A 520 30.32 44.78 -26.44
C VAL A 520 29.22 44.09 -25.66
N SER A 521 27.99 44.17 -26.16
CA SER A 521 26.83 43.45 -25.59
C SER A 521 26.35 42.42 -26.61
N VAL A 522 26.34 41.15 -26.22
CA VAL A 522 25.99 40.02 -27.07
C VAL A 522 24.88 39.21 -26.43
N LEU A 523 23.76 39.06 -27.13
CA LEU A 523 22.73 38.07 -26.76
C LEU A 523 23.29 36.68 -27.03
N LYS A 524 23.36 35.86 -25.97
CA LYS A 524 23.80 34.47 -26.04
C LYS A 524 22.61 33.56 -26.29
N ASP A 525 22.85 32.54 -27.12
CA ASP A 525 21.88 31.50 -27.48
C ASP A 525 21.55 30.58 -26.29
#